data_AF-A0AAQ4EFT5-F1
#
_entry.id   AF-A0AAQ4EFT5-F1
#
_cell.length_a   1.000
_cell.length_b   1.000
_cell.length_c   1.000
_cell.angle_alpha   90.00
_cell.angle_beta   90.00
_cell.angle_gamma   90.00
#
_symmetry.space_group_name_H-M   'P 1'
#
loop_
_entity.id
_entity.type
_entity.pdbx_description
1 polymer ?
#
loop_
_entity_poly.entity_id
_entity_poly.type
_entity_poly.pdbx_seq_one_letter_code
_entity_poly.pdbx_strand_id
1 'polypeptide(L)'
;MQATGLTYYQTVLRLLKVETQVVAGVNYKLIFVTAPTNCKFSDGPYSSERCQPTTNQASAACTAIIYERPWDNYKAVTSFRCHK
;
A
#
# COMPACT_ATOMS: atom_id res chain seq x y z
N MET A 1 -3.10 6.83 -6.38
CA MET A 1 -4.52 6.52 -6.65
C MET A 1 -5.34 7.14 -5.54
N GLN A 2 -6.02 8.25 -5.82
CA GLN A 2 -6.85 8.96 -4.85
C GLN A 2 -8.13 8.14 -4.62
N ALA A 3 -8.41 7.73 -3.39
CA ALA A 3 -9.72 7.19 -3.05
C ALA A 3 -10.67 8.39 -2.92
N THR A 4 -11.65 8.46 -3.82
CA THR A 4 -12.63 9.54 -3.92
C THR A 4 -13.30 9.76 -2.56
N GLY A 5 -13.13 10.95 -1.97
CA GLY A 5 -13.76 11.36 -0.70
C GLY A 5 -12.89 11.28 0.56
N LEU A 6 -11.65 10.79 0.48
CA LEU A 6 -10.70 10.93 1.61
C LEU A 6 -9.99 12.29 1.56
N THR A 7 -9.63 12.81 2.73
CA THR A 7 -8.81 14.04 2.88
C THR A 7 -7.44 13.76 3.50
N TYR A 8 -7.26 12.55 4.06
CA TYR A 8 -6.05 12.07 4.71
C TYR A 8 -5.48 10.87 3.96
N TYR A 9 -4.15 10.73 3.98
CA TYR A 9 -3.49 9.53 3.49
C TYR A 9 -3.89 8.31 4.33
N GLN A 10 -4.02 7.16 3.68
CA GLN A 10 -4.03 5.86 4.34
C GLN A 10 -2.60 5.33 4.36
N THR A 11 -2.26 4.56 5.39
CA THR A 11 -1.00 3.83 5.47
C THR A 11 -1.23 2.35 5.71
N VAL A 12 -0.21 1.53 5.45
CA VAL A 12 -0.21 0.11 5.80
C VAL A 12 -0.12 -0.01 7.32
N LEU A 13 -1.13 -0.62 7.93
CA LEU A 13 -1.14 -0.89 9.37
C LEU A 13 -0.46 -2.22 9.67
N ARG A 14 -0.83 -3.29 8.96
CA ARG A 14 -0.25 -4.63 9.13
C ARG A 14 -0.28 -5.41 7.81
N LEU A 15 0.79 -6.14 7.55
CA LEU A 15 0.85 -7.14 6.48
C LEU A 15 0.24 -8.45 7.00
N LEU A 16 -0.78 -8.96 6.32
CA LEU A 16 -1.46 -10.20 6.69
C LEU A 16 -0.85 -11.42 6.01
N LYS A 17 -0.50 -11.28 4.72
CA LYS A 17 0.07 -12.36 3.92
C LYS A 17 0.95 -11.82 2.80
N VAL A 18 1.98 -12.59 2.47
CA VAL A 18 2.80 -12.40 1.28
C VAL A 18 2.84 -13.71 0.51
N GLU A 19 2.59 -13.64 -0.79
CA GLU A 19 2.78 -14.75 -1.73
C GLU A 19 3.77 -14.31 -2.80
N THR A 20 4.70 -15.20 -3.15
CA THR A 20 5.75 -14.93 -4.14
C THR A 20 5.56 -15.86 -5.33
N GLN A 21 5.65 -15.30 -6.54
CA GLN A 21 5.62 -16.06 -7.78
C GLN A 21 6.81 -15.65 -8.66
N VAL A 22 7.66 -16.61 -9.01
CA VAL A 22 8.80 -16.39 -9.92
C VAL A 22 8.32 -16.47 -11.37
N VAL A 23 8.71 -15.47 -12.18
CA VAL A 23 8.41 -15.33 -13.61
C VAL A 23 9.67 -14.80 -14.32
N ALA A 24 9.53 -14.02 -15.41
CA ALA A 24 10.62 -13.18 -15.94
C ALA A 24 10.93 -11.97 -15.02
N GLY A 25 10.99 -12.22 -13.72
CA GLY A 25 10.98 -11.27 -12.61
C GLY A 25 10.34 -11.95 -11.40
N VAL A 26 9.84 -11.16 -10.45
CA VAL A 26 9.13 -11.66 -9.28
C VAL A 26 7.84 -10.88 -9.09
N ASN A 27 6.72 -11.59 -8.94
CA ASN A 27 5.47 -11.01 -8.45
C ASN A 27 5.36 -11.26 -6.94
N TYR A 28 5.19 -10.19 -6.17
CA TYR A 28 4.80 -10.25 -4.77
C TYR A 28 3.35 -9.84 -4.64
N LYS A 29 2.51 -10.78 -4.21
CA LYS A 29 1.13 -10.49 -3.84
C LYS A 29 1.07 -10.24 -2.34
N LEU A 30 0.80 -8.99 -1.98
CA LEU A 30 0.70 -8.50 -0.61
C LEU A 30 -0.77 -8.40 -0.24
N ILE A 31 -1.15 -9.03 0.86
CA ILE A 31 -2.46 -8.85 1.50
C ILE A 31 -2.21 -8.13 2.82
N PHE A 32 -2.81 -6.96 3.02
CA PHE A 32 -2.54 -6.10 4.16
C PHE A 32 -3.79 -5.32 4.57
N VAL A 33 -3.78 -4.78 5.78
CA VAL A 33 -4.80 -3.85 6.26
C VAL A 33 -4.25 -2.44 6.33
N THR A 34 -5.10 -1.46 6.06
CA THR A 34 -4.76 -0.04 6.13
C THR A 34 -5.38 0.65 7.34
N ALA A 35 -4.88 1.83 7.67
CA ALA A 35 -5.49 2.74 8.64
C ALA A 35 -5.30 4.21 8.17
N PRO A 36 -6.18 5.13 8.59
CA PRO A 36 -5.98 6.56 8.36
C PRO A 36 -4.72 7.08 9.05
N THR A 37 -4.07 8.05 8.43
CA THR A 37 -2.92 8.76 9.00
C THR A 37 -3.30 10.15 9.48
N ASN A 38 -2.38 10.79 10.19
CA ASN A 38 -2.48 12.21 10.58
C ASN A 38 -2.13 13.18 9.44
N CYS A 39 -1.66 12.70 8.28
CA CYS A 39 -1.28 13.54 7.14
C CYS A 39 -2.46 13.81 6.20
N LYS A 40 -2.71 15.09 5.90
CA LYS A 40 -3.65 15.46 4.83
C LYS A 40 -2.96 15.46 3.47
N PHE A 41 -3.75 15.29 2.42
CA PHE A 41 -3.26 15.45 1.05
C PHE A 41 -2.76 16.87 0.77
N SER A 42 -3.34 17.88 1.43
CA SER A 42 -2.95 19.29 1.33
C SER A 42 -1.57 19.60 1.89
N ASP A 43 -1.07 18.76 2.80
CA ASP A 43 0.17 19.02 3.54
C ASP A 43 1.41 18.60 2.73
N GLY A 44 1.19 18.04 1.53
CA GLY A 44 2.23 17.65 0.59
C GLY A 44 2.27 16.15 0.31
N PRO A 45 3.41 15.65 -0.22
CA PRO A 45 3.55 14.25 -0.56
C PRO A 45 3.63 13.36 0.68
N TYR A 46 3.13 12.13 0.53
CA TYR A 46 3.22 11.10 1.57
C TYR A 46 4.68 10.80 1.97
N SER A 47 4.90 10.57 3.26
CA SER A 47 6.15 10.05 3.83
C SER A 47 5.79 9.05 4.93
N SER A 48 6.34 7.84 4.87
CA SER A 48 6.10 6.80 5.87
C SER A 48 6.58 7.19 7.27
N GLU A 49 7.57 8.07 7.34
CA GLU A 49 8.17 8.54 8.59
C GLU A 49 7.26 9.58 9.26
N ARG A 50 6.62 10.45 8.46
CA ARG A 50 5.76 11.54 8.96
C ARG A 50 4.29 11.15 9.10
N CYS A 51 3.79 10.29 8.22
CA CYS A 51 2.38 9.92 8.14
C CYS A 51 2.09 8.66 8.94
N GLN A 52 2.03 8.84 10.25
CA GLN A 52 1.78 7.76 11.20
C GLN A 52 0.27 7.43 11.27
N PRO A 53 -0.09 6.16 11.48
CA PRO A 53 -1.47 5.77 11.66
C PRO A 53 -2.05 6.43 12.93
N THR A 54 -3.27 6.97 12.85
CA THR A 54 -3.95 7.59 14.00
C THR A 54 -4.67 6.57 14.87
N THR A 55 -4.78 5.32 14.40
CA THR A 55 -5.46 4.23 15.08
C THR A 55 -4.84 2.89 14.72
N ASN A 56 -4.94 1.93 15.64
CA ASN A 56 -4.59 0.53 15.42
C ASN A 56 -5.76 -0.31 14.88
N GLN A 57 -6.87 0.33 14.52
CA GLN A 57 -8.02 -0.32 13.90
C GLN A 57 -7.89 -0.29 12.37
N ALA A 58 -8.12 -1.44 11.74
CA ALA A 58 -8.10 -1.56 10.29
C ALA A 58 -9.29 -0.82 9.65
N SER A 59 -9.04 0.00 8.64
CA SER A 59 -10.05 0.72 7.87
C SER A 59 -10.48 -0.03 6.60
N ALA A 60 -9.59 -0.84 6.03
CA ALA A 60 -9.85 -1.66 4.85
C ALA A 60 -8.82 -2.79 4.76
N ALA A 61 -9.18 -3.89 4.10
CA ALA A 61 -8.26 -4.93 3.69
C ALA A 61 -7.92 -4.74 2.20
N CYS A 62 -6.65 -4.71 1.85
CA CYS A 62 -6.16 -4.47 0.50
C CYS A 62 -5.27 -5.61 0.02
N THR A 63 -5.31 -5.82 -1.29
CA THR A 63 -4.40 -6.70 -2.02
C THR A 63 -3.64 -5.88 -3.06
N ALA A 64 -2.32 -5.94 -3.04
CA ALA A 64 -1.45 -5.36 -4.04
C ALA A 64 -0.61 -6.45 -4.71
N ILE A 65 -0.37 -6.34 -6.01
CA ILE A 65 0.64 -7.12 -6.72
C ILE A 65 1.75 -6.17 -7.12
N ILE A 66 2.96 -6.46 -6.65
CA ILE A 66 4.18 -5.75 -7.00
C ILE A 66 4.97 -6.65 -7.94
N TYR A 67 5.27 -6.15 -9.12
CA TYR A 67 6.19 -6.80 -10.05
C TYR A 67 7.56 -6.15 -9.95
N GLU A 68 8.60 -6.98 -9.81
CA GLU A 68 9.98 -6.56 -9.66
C GLU A 68 10.90 -7.31 -10.63
N ARG A 69 11.81 -6.58 -11.28
CA ARG A 69 12.96 -7.13 -12.01
C ARG A 69 14.23 -6.50 -11.45
N PRO A 70 14.94 -7.18 -10.53
CA PRO A 70 16.10 -6.61 -9.87
C PRO A 70 17.23 -6.21 -10.83
N TRP A 71 17.47 -7.01 -11.88
CA TRP A 71 18.51 -6.76 -12.89
C TRP A 71 18.26 -5.52 -13.78
N ASP A 72 17.06 -4.98 -13.74
CA ASP A 72 16.62 -3.83 -14.55
C ASP A 72 16.21 -2.64 -13.66
N ASN A 73 16.46 -2.72 -12.34
CA ASN A 73 16.00 -1.75 -11.34
C ASN A 73 14.51 -1.38 -11.48
N TYR A 74 13.69 -2.33 -11.95
CA TYR A 74 12.29 -2.09 -12.25
C TYR A 74 11.40 -2.61 -11.13
N LYS A 75 10.51 -1.76 -10.64
CA LYS A 75 9.48 -2.11 -9.65
C LYS A 75 8.20 -1.34 -9.92
N ALA A 76 7.08 -2.05 -9.99
CA ALA A 76 5.78 -1.44 -10.24
C ALA A 76 4.67 -2.14 -9.48
N VAL A 77 3.65 -1.38 -9.07
CA VAL A 77 2.38 -1.93 -8.60
C VAL A 77 1.55 -2.25 -9.83
N THR A 78 1.37 -3.54 -10.14
CA THR A 78 0.63 -4.00 -11.32
C THR A 78 -0.85 -4.23 -11.04
N SER A 79 -1.22 -4.42 -9.79
CA SER A 79 -2.62 -4.48 -9.34
C SER A 79 -2.74 -3.93 -7.92
N PHE A 80 -3.82 -3.20 -7.65
CA PHE A 80 -4.14 -2.70 -6.33
C PHE A 80 -5.65 -2.70 -6.13
N ARG A 81 -6.15 -3.40 -5.12
CA ARG A 81 -7.58 -3.50 -4.81
C ARG A 81 -7.78 -3.46 -3.30
N CYS A 82 -8.82 -2.76 -2.84
CA CYS A 82 -9.21 -2.73 -1.44
C CYS A 82 -10.67 -3.15 -1.31
N HIS A 83 -10.96 -3.90 -0.26
CA HIS A 83 -12.28 -4.36 0.15
C HIS A 83 -12.62 -3.63 1.47
N LYS A 84 -13.82 -3.04 1.53
CA LYS A 84 -14.39 -2.47 2.74
C LYS A 84 -15.21 -3.51 3.46
#